data_AF-A0A2E6HBZ2-F1
#
_entry.id   AF-A0A2E6HBZ2-F1
#
_cell.length_a   1.000
_cell.length_b   1.000
_cell.length_c   1.000
_cell.angle_alpha   90.00
_cell.angle_beta   90.00
_cell.angle_gamma   90.00
#
_symmetry.space_group_name_H-M   'P 1'
#
loop_
_entity.id
_entity.type
_entity.pdbx_description
1 polymer ?
#
loop_
_entity_poly.entity_id
_entity_poly.type
_entity_poly.pdbx_seq_one_letter_code
_entity_poly.pdbx_strand_id
1 'polypeptide(L)'
;MTEQDVAEVTFDVGDELKITNTELSSFGAAINSNKVDVNIKGVEGEFGAAINSNKVDVNIKGVEGESTVLLPVKSTDAGKGTAVVIDIAANNHALGSAHSSLWVGGGGDVKVTMSGGGDVTFSSVPAGSHLPISITHVIKTGTTATNMVALK
;
A
#
# COMPACT_ATOMS: atom_id res chain seq x y z
N MET A 1 20.26 -9.51 50.24
CA MET A 1 19.83 -8.69 49.10
C MET A 1 20.99 -7.78 48.77
N THR A 2 21.80 -8.16 47.79
CA THR A 2 22.90 -7.32 47.30
C THR A 2 22.42 -6.65 46.02
N GLU A 3 22.35 -5.32 46.05
CA GLU A 3 22.06 -4.50 44.87
C GLU A 3 23.04 -4.86 43.76
N GLN A 4 22.49 -5.15 42.59
CA GLN A 4 23.26 -5.40 41.38
C GLN A 4 23.69 -4.03 40.85
N ASP A 5 24.98 -3.76 40.92
CA ASP A 5 25.62 -2.53 40.46
C ASP A 5 25.36 -2.36 38.95
N VAL A 6 24.53 -1.37 38.57
CA VAL A 6 24.23 -1.11 37.16
C VAL A 6 25.32 -0.20 36.62
N ALA A 7 26.33 -0.79 35.98
CA ALA A 7 27.38 -0.05 35.29
C ALA A 7 26.76 0.76 34.14
N GLU A 8 26.82 2.10 34.22
CA GLU A 8 26.67 2.95 33.05
C GLU A 8 27.83 2.65 32.10
N VAL A 9 27.55 1.99 30.98
CA VAL A 9 28.55 1.72 29.96
C VAL A 9 28.45 2.80 28.89
N THR A 10 29.47 3.65 28.81
CA THR A 10 29.62 4.68 27.78
C THR A 10 30.43 4.09 26.61
N PHE A 11 29.99 4.29 25.37
CA PHE A 11 30.67 3.80 24.17
C PHE A 11 31.11 4.97 23.29
N ASP A 12 32.26 4.83 22.63
CA ASP A 12 32.77 5.84 21.69
C ASP A 12 32.12 5.70 20.31
N VAL A 13 32.23 6.75 19.50
CA VAL A 13 31.69 6.76 18.13
C VAL A 13 32.46 5.73 17.27
N GLY A 14 31.80 4.62 16.96
CA GLY A 14 32.35 3.52 16.16
C GLY A 14 32.36 2.17 16.85
N ASP A 15 32.04 2.11 18.15
CA ASP A 15 31.94 0.85 18.88
C ASP A 15 30.68 0.05 18.53
N GLU A 16 30.82 -1.28 18.39
CA GLU A 16 29.69 -2.20 18.28
C GLU A 16 29.23 -2.64 19.67
N LEU A 17 28.01 -2.27 20.07
CA LEU A 17 27.37 -2.80 21.27
C LEU A 17 26.94 -4.26 21.05
N LYS A 18 27.71 -5.21 21.59
CA LYS A 18 27.37 -6.64 21.61
C LYS A 18 26.89 -7.05 22.99
N ILE A 19 25.58 -7.26 23.14
CA ILE A 19 24.99 -7.80 24.36
C ILE A 19 24.76 -9.30 24.14
N THR A 20 25.40 -10.14 24.95
CA THR A 20 25.18 -11.59 24.97
C THR A 20 24.69 -11.98 26.35
N ASN A 21 23.36 -11.99 26.53
CA ASN A 21 22.73 -12.53 27.73
C ASN A 21 21.54 -13.39 27.30
N THR A 22 21.49 -14.63 27.81
CA THR A 22 20.53 -15.66 27.41
C THR A 22 19.11 -15.39 27.95
N GLU A 23 18.96 -14.55 28.98
CA GLU A 23 17.65 -14.18 29.51
C GLU A 23 17.55 -12.67 29.75
N LEU A 24 17.36 -11.90 28.67
CA LEU A 24 17.01 -10.49 28.75
C LEU A 24 15.49 -10.34 28.57
N SER A 25 14.76 -10.02 29.62
CA SER A 25 13.29 -9.88 29.57
C SER A 25 12.81 -8.54 29.01
N SER A 26 13.69 -7.53 28.92
CA SER A 26 13.42 -6.29 28.19
C SER A 26 14.73 -5.59 27.79
N PHE A 27 14.71 -4.89 26.66
CA PHE A 27 15.79 -4.03 26.18
C PHE A 27 15.23 -2.63 25.95
N GLY A 28 15.82 -1.62 26.59
CA GLY A 28 15.51 -0.22 26.36
C GLY A 28 16.80 0.53 26.01
N ALA A 29 16.97 0.90 24.74
CA ALA A 29 18.06 1.76 24.32
C ALA A 29 17.49 3.08 23.77
N ALA A 30 17.90 4.20 24.37
CA ALA A 30 17.72 5.52 23.78
C ALA A 30 18.84 5.74 22.74
N ILE A 31 18.59 5.34 21.49
CA ILE A 31 19.57 5.50 20.40
C ILE A 31 19.36 6.87 19.76
N ASN A 32 20.24 7.84 20.03
CA ASN A 32 20.21 9.17 19.41
C ASN A 32 21.04 9.20 18.11
N SER A 33 20.59 8.45 17.09
CA SER A 33 21.26 8.38 15.78
C SER A 33 20.28 8.63 14.63
N ASN A 34 20.73 9.33 13.58
CA ASN A 34 19.94 9.62 12.36
C ASN A 34 19.51 8.38 11.56
N LYS A 35 20.06 7.20 11.88
CA LYS A 35 19.66 5.91 11.30
C LYS A 35 19.76 4.84 12.40
N VAL A 36 18.68 4.09 12.59
CA VAL A 36 18.63 2.97 13.54
C VAL A 36 18.41 1.70 12.74
N ASP A 37 19.45 0.89 12.61
CA ASP A 37 19.37 -0.43 11.99
C ASP A 37 19.14 -1.46 13.11
N VAL A 38 17.93 -1.99 13.21
CA VAL A 38 17.56 -3.02 14.21
C VAL A 38 17.71 -4.39 13.58
N ASN A 39 18.76 -5.13 13.95
CA ASN A 39 19.03 -6.47 13.44
C ASN A 39 18.80 -7.51 14.54
N ILE A 40 17.64 -8.18 14.51
CA ILE A 40 17.26 -9.19 15.51
C ILE A 40 17.39 -10.57 14.88
N LYS A 41 18.12 -11.48 15.52
CA LYS A 41 18.26 -12.89 15.11
C LYS A 41 17.75 -13.80 16.23
N GLY A 42 17.02 -14.86 15.87
CA GLY A 42 16.62 -15.94 16.78
C GLY A 42 15.40 -15.64 17.66
N VAL A 43 14.29 -15.16 17.08
CA VAL A 43 13.04 -14.97 17.83
C VAL A 43 12.15 -16.19 17.66
N GLU A 44 11.82 -16.89 18.74
CA GLU A 44 10.70 -17.83 18.79
C GLU A 44 9.46 -17.07 19.28
N GLY A 45 8.63 -16.53 18.37
CA GLY A 45 7.40 -15.80 18.69
C GLY A 45 6.97 -14.74 17.66
N GLU A 46 5.80 -14.12 17.87
CA GLU A 46 5.28 -13.03 17.03
C GLU A 46 6.08 -11.74 17.20
N PHE A 47 6.60 -11.22 16.09
CA PHE A 47 7.37 -9.98 16.03
C PHE A 47 6.53 -8.85 15.44
N GLY A 48 6.33 -7.76 16.20
CA GLY A 48 5.67 -6.54 15.74
C GLY A 48 6.60 -5.33 15.86
N ALA A 49 7.13 -4.84 14.74
CA ALA A 49 7.83 -3.55 14.67
C ALA A 49 6.90 -2.51 14.04
N ALA A 50 6.51 -1.49 14.79
CA ALA A 50 5.81 -0.32 14.25
C ALA A 50 6.82 0.58 13.51
N ILE A 51 6.91 0.43 12.18
CA ILE A 51 7.80 1.24 11.33
C ILE A 51 6.99 2.41 10.75
N ASN A 52 7.18 3.62 11.28
CA ASN A 52 6.56 4.85 10.73
C ASN A 52 7.47 5.50 9.67
N SER A 53 7.68 4.80 8.54
CA SER A 53 8.51 5.28 7.42
C SER A 53 7.74 5.25 6.10
N ASN A 54 7.99 6.23 5.22
CA ASN A 54 7.39 6.35 3.88
C ASN A 54 7.72 5.18 2.93
N LYS A 55 8.67 4.31 3.33
CA LYS A 55 9.06 3.08 2.64
C LYS A 55 9.16 1.98 3.70
N VAL A 56 8.35 0.94 3.57
CA VAL A 56 8.38 -0.23 4.45
C VAL A 56 9.00 -1.38 3.67
N ASP A 57 10.29 -1.61 3.87
CA ASP A 57 10.98 -2.77 3.30
C ASP A 57 10.80 -3.95 4.28
N VAL A 58 9.96 -4.93 3.91
CA VAL A 58 9.68 -6.12 4.73
C VAL A 58 10.67 -7.23 4.35
N ASN A 59 11.73 -7.41 5.14
CA ASN A 59 12.74 -8.44 4.91
C ASN A 59 12.63 -9.53 5.99
N ILE A 60 11.88 -10.59 5.69
CA ILE A 60 11.67 -11.72 6.59
C ILE A 60 12.69 -12.81 6.26
N LYS A 61 13.53 -13.19 7.23
CA LYS A 61 14.49 -14.28 7.09
C LYS A 61 14.31 -15.29 8.23
N GLY A 62 14.30 -16.58 7.90
CA GLY A 62 14.30 -17.68 8.88
C GLY A 62 12.93 -18.08 9.41
N VAL A 63 11.90 -18.16 8.56
CA VAL A 63 10.59 -18.67 8.95
C VAL A 63 10.53 -20.18 8.73
N GLU A 64 10.30 -20.94 9.80
CA GLU A 64 9.99 -22.37 9.73
C GLU A 64 8.49 -22.57 10.03
N GLY A 65 7.75 -23.13 9.08
CA GLY A 65 6.29 -23.34 9.16
C GLY A 65 5.46 -22.44 8.21
N GLU A 66 4.14 -22.67 8.14
CA GLU A 66 3.23 -21.79 7.39
C GLU A 66 3.15 -20.42 8.09
N SER A 67 3.38 -19.34 7.34
CA SER A 67 3.32 -17.98 7.87
C SER A 67 2.56 -17.06 6.93
N THR A 68 1.71 -16.21 7.50
CA THR A 68 0.93 -15.21 6.77
C THR A 68 1.46 -13.82 7.10
N VAL A 69 1.74 -13.02 6.07
CA VAL A 69 2.20 -11.63 6.23
C VAL A 69 1.07 -10.71 5.80
N LEU A 70 0.45 -10.06 6.77
CA LEU A 70 -0.62 -9.08 6.53
C LEU A 70 -0.03 -7.66 6.65
N LEU A 71 0.10 -6.97 5.52
CA LEU A 71 0.51 -5.56 5.48
C LEU A 71 -0.75 -4.70 5.28
N PRO A 72 -1.26 -4.01 6.30
CA PRO A 72 -2.34 -3.05 6.12
C PRO A 72 -1.79 -1.80 5.42
N VAL A 73 -1.66 -1.86 4.10
CA VAL A 73 -1.31 -0.68 3.29
C VAL A 73 -2.58 0.16 3.12
N LYS A 74 -2.67 1.27 3.86
CA LYS A 74 -3.66 2.32 3.55
C LYS A 74 -3.03 3.26 2.52
N SER A 75 -3.36 3.08 1.23
CA SER A 75 -3.04 4.10 0.23
C SER A 75 -3.79 5.38 0.59
N THR A 76 -3.06 6.48 0.81
CA THR A 76 -3.61 7.80 1.16
C THR A 76 -3.79 8.72 -0.05
N ASP A 77 -3.67 8.20 -1.28
CA ASP A 77 -3.87 8.98 -2.51
C ASP A 77 -5.34 9.38 -2.78
N ALA A 78 -6.23 9.28 -1.80
CA ALA A 78 -7.67 9.49 -1.96
C ALA A 78 -8.10 10.96 -2.20
N GLY A 79 -7.17 11.93 -2.17
CA GLY A 79 -7.51 13.37 -2.09
C GLY A 79 -6.89 14.30 -3.13
N LYS A 80 -6.11 13.81 -4.09
CA LYS A 80 -5.67 14.63 -5.24
C LYS A 80 -6.58 14.33 -6.43
N GLY A 81 -6.94 15.33 -7.23
CA GLY A 81 -7.69 15.11 -8.47
C GLY A 81 -6.90 14.19 -9.38
N THR A 82 -7.23 12.89 -9.34
CA THR A 82 -6.53 11.85 -10.08
C THR A 82 -7.23 11.63 -11.40
N ALA A 83 -6.44 11.53 -12.47
CA ALA A 83 -6.88 11.04 -13.76
C ALA A 83 -6.30 9.63 -13.94
N VAL A 84 -7.15 8.65 -14.24
CA VAL A 84 -6.75 7.26 -14.47
C VAL A 84 -7.05 6.91 -15.92
N VAL A 85 -6.03 6.49 -16.67
CA VAL A 85 -6.20 5.97 -18.03
C VAL A 85 -6.89 4.61 -17.95
N ILE A 86 -7.94 4.45 -18.75
CA ILE A 86 -8.68 3.20 -18.84
C ILE A 86 -8.02 2.31 -19.90
N ASP A 87 -7.47 1.18 -19.45
CA ASP A 87 -7.07 0.07 -20.32
C ASP A 87 -8.09 -1.07 -20.23
N ILE A 88 -8.79 -1.29 -21.35
CA ILE A 88 -9.72 -2.40 -21.57
C ILE A 88 -9.25 -3.31 -22.70
N ALA A 89 -7.95 -3.51 -22.89
CA ALA A 89 -7.46 -4.39 -23.95
C ALA A 89 -7.90 -5.85 -23.74
N ALA A 90 -7.70 -6.39 -22.52
CA ALA A 90 -7.95 -7.79 -22.21
C ALA A 90 -9.09 -8.02 -21.20
N ASN A 91 -9.29 -7.11 -20.23
CA ASN A 91 -10.19 -7.31 -19.09
C ASN A 91 -10.98 -6.03 -18.76
N ASN A 92 -11.94 -6.16 -17.84
CA ASN A 92 -12.56 -5.01 -17.19
C ASN A 92 -11.50 -4.20 -16.43
N HIS A 93 -11.64 -2.88 -16.43
CA HIS A 93 -10.74 -1.98 -15.72
C HIS A 93 -11.38 -1.54 -14.40
N ALA A 94 -10.77 -1.92 -13.27
CA ALA A 94 -11.20 -1.51 -11.94
C ALA A 94 -10.48 -0.24 -11.48
N LEU A 95 -11.21 0.75 -10.96
CA LEU A 95 -10.67 2.06 -10.61
C LEU A 95 -10.20 2.19 -9.16
N GLY A 96 -10.39 1.17 -8.33
CA GLY A 96 -10.04 1.16 -6.90
C GLY A 96 -10.90 2.09 -6.02
N SER A 97 -11.52 3.13 -6.58
CA SER A 97 -12.49 4.00 -5.91
C SER A 97 -13.47 4.61 -6.92
N ALA A 98 -14.56 5.22 -6.43
CA ALA A 98 -15.50 5.93 -7.29
C ALA A 98 -14.84 7.17 -7.91
N HIS A 99 -14.95 7.29 -9.23
CA HIS A 99 -14.60 8.47 -10.01
C HIS A 99 -15.88 9.25 -10.34
N SER A 100 -15.78 10.57 -10.55
CA SER A 100 -16.92 11.48 -10.69
C SER A 100 -17.26 11.80 -12.14
N SER A 101 -16.33 11.56 -13.07
CA SER A 101 -16.61 11.63 -14.50
C SER A 101 -15.75 10.68 -15.33
N LEU A 102 -16.19 10.48 -16.58
CA LEU A 102 -15.49 9.70 -17.59
C LEU A 102 -15.35 10.54 -18.87
N TRP A 103 -14.13 10.70 -19.35
CA TRP A 103 -13.84 11.26 -20.66
C TRP A 103 -13.62 10.14 -21.69
N VAL A 104 -14.20 10.30 -22.88
CA VAL A 104 -14.17 9.31 -23.96
C VAL A 104 -13.45 9.90 -25.17
N GLY A 105 -12.22 9.44 -25.45
CA GLY A 105 -11.43 9.96 -26.57
C GLY A 105 -11.89 9.44 -27.94
N GLY A 106 -12.08 8.13 -28.07
CA GLY A 106 -12.64 7.49 -29.26
C GLY A 106 -14.08 7.06 -29.01
N GLY A 107 -15.00 7.47 -29.88
CA GLY A 107 -16.43 7.20 -29.73
C GLY A 107 -16.78 5.72 -29.85
N GLY A 108 -17.95 5.35 -29.33
CA GLY A 108 -18.45 3.98 -29.30
C GLY A 108 -19.38 3.73 -28.13
N ASP A 109 -19.68 2.46 -27.87
CA ASP A 109 -20.43 2.06 -26.70
C ASP A 109 -19.51 2.02 -25.48
N VAL A 110 -20.02 2.44 -24.33
CA VAL A 110 -19.30 2.47 -23.05
C VAL A 110 -20.14 1.76 -22.01
N LYS A 111 -19.69 0.60 -21.56
CA LYS A 111 -20.30 -0.14 -20.46
C LYS A 111 -19.50 0.08 -19.18
N VAL A 112 -20.19 0.49 -18.11
CA VAL A 112 -19.58 0.82 -16.82
C VAL A 112 -20.37 0.23 -15.67
N THR A 113 -19.71 0.04 -14.53
CA THR A 113 -20.39 -0.22 -13.26
C THR A 113 -20.50 1.10 -12.50
N MET A 114 -21.72 1.50 -12.19
CA MET A 114 -22.02 2.74 -11.47
C MET A 114 -21.56 2.66 -10.02
N SER A 115 -21.26 3.80 -9.39
CA SER A 115 -20.85 3.84 -7.97
C SER A 115 -21.95 3.40 -7.00
N GLY A 116 -23.22 3.59 -7.37
CA GLY A 116 -24.38 3.04 -6.65
C GLY A 116 -24.62 1.54 -6.91
N GLY A 117 -23.76 0.89 -7.70
CA GLY A 117 -23.92 -0.48 -8.17
C GLY A 117 -24.68 -0.60 -9.48
N GLY A 118 -24.64 -1.79 -10.06
CA GLY A 118 -25.27 -2.09 -11.35
C GLY A 118 -24.46 -1.65 -12.56
N ASP A 119 -24.69 -2.35 -13.67
CA ASP A 119 -24.02 -2.10 -14.94
C ASP A 119 -24.94 -1.30 -15.87
N VAL A 120 -24.39 -0.26 -16.49
CA VAL A 120 -25.08 0.58 -17.47
C VAL A 120 -24.25 0.66 -18.74
N THR A 121 -24.90 0.52 -19.89
CA THR A 121 -24.29 0.74 -21.21
C THR A 121 -24.77 2.07 -21.77
N PHE A 122 -23.84 2.98 -22.01
CA PHE A 122 -24.05 4.20 -22.78
C PHE A 122 -23.75 3.89 -24.23
N SER A 123 -24.79 3.80 -25.06
CA SER A 123 -24.64 3.47 -26.47
C SER A 123 -24.26 4.69 -27.31
N SER A 124 -23.41 4.48 -28.31
CA SER A 124 -23.02 5.48 -29.32
C SER A 124 -22.53 6.81 -28.71
N VAL A 125 -21.69 6.73 -27.68
CA VAL A 125 -21.06 7.90 -27.07
C VAL A 125 -20.13 8.55 -28.10
N PRO A 126 -20.32 9.85 -28.44
CA PRO A 126 -19.45 10.54 -29.38
C PRO A 126 -18.00 10.64 -28.88
N ALA A 127 -17.04 10.69 -29.80
CA ALA A 127 -15.65 10.99 -29.48
C ALA A 127 -15.52 12.39 -28.86
N GLY A 128 -14.65 12.53 -27.85
CA GLY A 128 -14.48 13.76 -27.07
C GLY A 128 -15.56 14.01 -26.02
N SER A 129 -16.49 13.09 -25.81
CA SER A 129 -17.57 13.26 -24.82
C SER A 129 -17.04 13.24 -23.40
N HIS A 130 -17.60 14.13 -22.57
CA HIS A 130 -17.39 14.14 -21.13
C HIS A 130 -18.69 13.73 -20.43
N LEU A 131 -18.67 12.58 -19.77
CA LEU A 131 -19.81 12.00 -19.07
C LEU A 131 -19.68 12.29 -17.56
N PRO A 132 -20.52 13.17 -16.98
CA PRO A 132 -20.54 13.44 -15.53
C PRO A 132 -21.28 12.33 -14.78
N ILE A 133 -20.71 11.12 -14.83
CA ILE A 133 -21.25 9.91 -14.21
C ILE A 133 -20.28 9.37 -13.18
N SER A 134 -20.82 8.86 -12.07
CA SER A 134 -19.99 8.27 -11.04
C SER A 134 -19.85 6.76 -11.23
N ILE A 135 -18.62 6.30 -11.46
CA ILE A 135 -18.32 4.90 -11.85
C ILE A 135 -17.20 4.30 -10.99
N THR A 136 -17.17 2.98 -10.92
CA THR A 136 -16.11 2.20 -10.26
C THR A 136 -15.35 1.29 -11.21
N HIS A 137 -15.97 0.89 -12.32
CA HIS A 137 -15.37 0.01 -13.31
C HIS A 137 -15.78 0.43 -14.73
N VAL A 138 -14.90 0.16 -15.68
CA VAL A 138 -15.24 0.10 -17.11
C VAL A 138 -15.21 -1.36 -17.54
N ILE A 139 -16.29 -1.83 -18.12
CA ILE A 139 -16.48 -3.23 -18.49
C ILE A 139 -16.00 -3.42 -19.92
N LYS A 140 -15.17 -4.43 -20.17
CA LYS A 140 -14.66 -4.76 -21.51
C LYS A 140 -15.79 -5.18 -22.44
N THR A 141 -16.55 -6.19 -22.04
CA THR A 141 -17.61 -6.75 -22.88
C THR A 141 -18.72 -5.72 -23.08
N GLY A 142 -18.91 -5.31 -24.34
CA GLY A 142 -19.87 -4.26 -24.70
C GLY A 142 -19.33 -2.84 -24.69
N THR A 143 -18.02 -2.65 -24.49
CA THR A 143 -17.36 -1.34 -24.68
C THR A 143 -16.52 -1.36 -25.95
N THR A 144 -16.83 -0.45 -26.87
CA THR A 144 -16.12 -0.25 -28.14
C THR A 144 -15.38 1.09 -28.21
N ALA A 145 -15.71 2.02 -27.29
CA ALA A 145 -14.98 3.26 -27.14
C ALA A 145 -13.50 3.04 -26.75
N THR A 146 -12.64 3.98 -27.15
CA THR A 146 -11.19 3.91 -26.91
C THR A 146 -10.67 5.19 -26.27
N ASN A 147 -9.41 5.18 -25.80
CA ASN A 147 -8.75 6.36 -25.20
C ASN A 147 -9.59 7.03 -24.11
N MET A 148 -10.08 6.24 -23.15
CA MET A 148 -10.92 6.76 -22.06
C MET A 148 -10.08 7.12 -20.83
N VAL A 149 -10.54 8.12 -20.08
CA VAL A 149 -9.90 8.58 -18.84
C VAL A 149 -10.96 8.81 -17.77
N ALA A 150 -10.82 8.17 -16.62
CA ALA A 150 -11.66 8.43 -15.45
C ALA A 150 -11.06 9.58 -14.63
N LEU A 151 -11.92 10.49 -14.19
CA LEU A 151 -11.53 11.70 -13.46
C LEU A 151 -12.23 11.70 -12.09
N LYS A 152 -11.47 12.02 -11.04
CA LYS A 152 -11.96 12.05 -9.66
C LYS A 152 -12.26 13.46 -9.19
#